data_AF-A0A969AZV1-F1
#
_entry.id   AF-A0A969AZV1-F1
#
_cell.length_a   1.000
_cell.length_b   1.000
_cell.length_c   1.000
_cell.angle_alpha   90.00
_cell.angle_beta   90.00
_cell.angle_gamma   90.00
#
_symmetry.space_group_name_H-M   'P 1'
#
loop_
_entity.id
_entity.type
_entity.pdbx_description
1 polymer ?
#
loop_
_entity_poly.entity_id
_entity_poly.type
_entity_poly.pdbx_seq_one_letter_code
_entity_poly.pdbx_strand_id
1 'polypeptide(L)' 'MLPFIPSPIDFEYRMVFRAVANSSGRMQYYKIPKGKKQQRISKNEFSDIYNKSKIIAIRPLQDDSTLSPIQMEIYVK' A
#
# COMPACT_ATOMS: atom_id res chain seq x y z
N MET A 1 -19.48 10.62 8.54
CA MET A 1 -18.28 9.83 8.22
C MET A 1 -18.46 8.47 8.87
N LEU A 2 -18.41 7.36 8.10
CA LEU A 2 -18.54 6.03 8.69
C LEU A 2 -17.30 5.74 9.56
N PRO A 3 -17.46 5.20 10.78
CA PRO A 3 -16.32 4.85 11.61
C PRO A 3 -15.49 3.74 10.95
N PHE A 4 -14.16 3.89 10.95
CA PHE A 4 -13.24 2.85 10.51
C PHE A 4 -13.36 1.65 11.44
N ILE A 5 -13.82 0.51 10.91
CA ILE A 5 -13.87 -0.76 11.63
C ILE A 5 -12.63 -1.57 11.22
N PRO A 6 -11.63 -1.74 12.09
CA PRO A 6 -10.47 -2.57 11.77
C PRO A 6 -10.89 -4.03 11.57
N SER A 7 -10.15 -4.76 10.73
CA SER A 7 -10.30 -6.21 10.66
C SER A 7 -10.01 -6.81 12.06
N PRO A 8 -10.93 -7.61 12.62
CA PRO A 8 -10.70 -8.27 13.90
C PRO A 8 -9.80 -9.51 13.79
N ILE A 9 -9.43 -9.90 12.56
CA ILE A 9 -8.64 -11.09 12.26
C ILE A 9 -7.21 -10.68 11.90
N ASP A 10 -6.26 -11.15 12.69
CA ASP A 10 -4.84 -11.08 12.36
C ASP A 10 -4.52 -11.96 11.15
N PHE A 11 -3.69 -11.44 10.24
CA PHE A 11 -3.23 -12.20 9.09
C PHE A 11 -1.71 -12.15 8.93
N GLU A 12 -1.15 -13.28 8.50
CA GLU A 12 0.26 -13.35 8.18
C GLU A 12 0.53 -12.77 6.79
N TYR A 13 1.41 -11.78 6.73
CA TYR A 13 1.97 -11.24 5.50
C TYR A 13 3.50 -11.36 5.53
N ARG A 14 4.12 -11.40 4.34
CA ARG A 14 5.59 -11.35 4.21
C ARG A 14 6.06 -9.99 3.72
N MET A 15 5.27 -9.35 2.86
CA MET A 15 5.63 -8.08 2.24
C MET A 15 4.41 -7.16 2.19
N VAL A 16 4.67 -5.87 2.40
CA VAL A 16 3.72 -4.79 2.11
C VAL A 16 4.27 -3.99 0.94
N PHE A 17 3.42 -3.62 0.00
CA PHE A 17 3.77 -2.67 -1.04
C PHE A 17 2.88 -1.44 -0.92
N ARG A 18 3.48 -0.27 -1.03
CA ARG A 18 2.82 1.00 -0.75
C ARG A 18 2.92 1.89 -1.99
N ALA A 19 1.79 2.46 -2.40
CA ALA A 19 1.69 3.50 -3.41
C ALA A 19 1.15 4.78 -2.76
N VAL A 20 1.98 5.82 -2.71
CA VAL A 20 1.67 7.09 -2.04
C VAL A 20 2.09 8.28 -2.90
N ALA A 21 1.36 9.38 -2.82
CA ALA A 21 1.75 10.63 -3.47
C ALA A 21 2.76 11.38 -2.58
N ASN A 22 3.74 12.04 -3.19
CA ASN A 22 4.58 12.98 -2.45
C ASN A 22 3.92 14.37 -2.38
N SER A 23 4.60 15.34 -1.76
CA SER A 23 4.16 16.73 -1.67
C SER A 23 3.93 17.42 -3.04
N SER A 24 4.51 16.90 -4.12
CA SER A 24 4.28 17.39 -5.49
C SER A 24 3.21 16.60 -6.26
N GLY A 25 2.47 15.70 -5.58
CA GLY A 25 1.40 14.90 -6.18
C GLY A 25 1.89 13.72 -7.03
N ARG A 26 3.20 13.48 -7.11
CA ARG A 26 3.77 12.37 -7.88
C ARG A 26 3.73 11.08 -7.07
N MET A 27 3.18 10.03 -7.67
CA MET A 27 3.15 8.69 -7.07
C MET A 27 4.56 8.12 -6.87
N GLN A 28 4.81 7.63 -5.67
CA GLN A 28 5.99 6.90 -5.26
C GLN A 28 5.57 5.52 -4.76
N TYR A 29 6.41 4.52 -5.04
CA TYR A 29 6.13 3.12 -4.80
C TYR A 29 7.22 2.52 -3.92
N TYR A 30 6.81 1.71 -2.95
CA TYR A 30 7.72 1.09 -1.99
C TYR A 30 7.39 -0.38 -1.78
N LYS A 31 8.42 -1.16 -1.48
CA LYS A 31 8.32 -2.49 -0.87
C LYS A 31 8.80 -2.42 0.57
N ILE A 32 8.09 -3.09 1.45
CA ILE A 32 8.32 -3.09 2.89
C ILE A 32 8.27 -4.55 3.36
N PRO A 33 9.41 -5.24 3.39
CA PRO A 33 9.47 -6.59 3.95
C PRO A 33 9.14 -6.54 5.43
N LYS A 34 8.44 -7.54 5.95
CA LYS A 34 8.06 -7.61 7.37
C LYS A 34 9.32 -7.49 8.26
N GLY A 35 9.31 -6.51 9.16
CA GLY A 35 10.42 -6.24 10.08
C GLY A 35 11.66 -5.57 9.47
N LYS A 36 11.61 -5.14 8.20
CA LYS A 36 12.73 -4.46 7.53
C LYS A 36 12.36 -3.05 7.08
N LYS A 37 13.39 -2.26 6.75
CA LYS A 37 13.22 -0.92 6.21
C LYS A 37 12.54 -0.94 4.84
N GLN A 38 11.74 0.09 4.58
CA GLN A 38 11.15 0.32 3.27
C GLN A 38 12.21 0.56 2.19
N GLN A 39 11.94 0.07 0.98
CA GLN A 39 12.79 0.26 -0.19
C GLN A 39 11.94 0.79 -1.34
N ARG A 40 12.47 1.78 -2.08
CA ARG A 40 11.77 2.34 -3.24
C ARG A 40 11.79 1.34 -4.40
N ILE A 41 10.67 1.25 -5.11
CA ILE A 41 10.51 0.41 -6.29
C ILE A 41 9.96 1.21 -7.46
N SER A 42 9.99 0.62 -8.65
CA SER A 42 9.41 1.23 -9.84
C SER A 42 7.88 1.08 -9.87
N LYS A 43 7.21 1.92 -10.66
CA LYS A 43 5.77 1.78 -10.96
C LYS A 43 5.46 0.42 -11.59
N ASN A 44 6.30 -0.02 -12.53
CA ASN A 44 6.08 -1.28 -13.25
C ASN A 44 6.17 -2.48 -12.29
N GLU A 45 7.17 -2.48 -11.41
CA GLU A 45 7.30 -3.50 -10.37
C GLU A 45 6.05 -3.52 -9.48
N PHE A 46 5.59 -2.37 -9.00
CA PHE A 46 4.35 -2.29 -8.21
C PHE A 46 3.13 -2.81 -8.98
N SER A 47 2.97 -2.43 -10.25
CA SER A 47 1.86 -2.90 -11.10
C SER A 47 1.92 -4.41 -11.30
N ASP A 48 3.10 -4.99 -11.54
CA ASP A 48 3.25 -6.43 -11.66
C ASP A 48 2.83 -7.14 -10.38
N ILE A 49 3.27 -6.62 -9.22
CA ILE A 49 2.89 -7.17 -7.92
C ILE A 49 1.38 -7.09 -7.71
N TYR A 50 0.77 -5.93 -7.97
CA TYR A 50 -0.67 -5.72 -7.81
C TYR A 50 -1.49 -6.70 -8.65
N ASN A 51 -1.05 -6.96 -9.88
CA ASN A 51 -1.79 -7.81 -10.82
C ASN A 51 -1.51 -9.32 -10.65
N LYS A 52 -0.32 -9.71 -10.17
CA LYS A 52 0.14 -11.11 -10.20
C LYS A 52 0.31 -11.74 -8.81
N SER A 53 0.38 -10.95 -7.76
CA SER A 53 0.63 -11.48 -6.42
C SER A 53 -0.65 -11.96 -5.74
N LYS A 54 -0.50 -12.89 -4.79
CA LYS A 54 -1.58 -13.28 -3.90
C LYS A 54 -1.80 -12.20 -2.83
N ILE A 55 -2.56 -11.17 -3.20
CA ILE A 55 -2.97 -10.10 -2.27
C ILE A 55 -3.92 -10.68 -1.24
N ILE A 56 -3.62 -10.46 0.04
CA ILE A 56 -4.43 -10.93 1.17
C ILE A 56 -5.21 -9.80 1.84
N ALA A 57 -4.73 -8.57 1.72
CA ALA A 57 -5.44 -7.39 2.20
C ALA A 57 -5.00 -6.15 1.41
N ILE A 58 -5.90 -5.17 1.33
CA ILE A 58 -5.64 -3.84 0.78
C ILE A 58 -6.09 -2.82 1.82
N ARG A 59 -5.22 -1.87 2.14
CA ARG A 59 -5.54 -0.74 3.01
C ARG A 59 -5.52 0.55 2.19
N PRO A 60 -6.67 1.19 1.92
CA PRO A 60 -6.67 2.52 1.36
C PRO A 60 -6.06 3.48 2.39
N LEU A 61 -5.20 4.38 1.91
CA LEU A 61 -4.66 5.46 2.71
C LEU A 61 -5.46 6.72 2.36
N GLN A 62 -6.30 7.16 3.29
CA GLN A 62 -6.99 8.43 3.17
C GLN A 62 -6.03 9.53 3.62
N ASP A 63 -5.88 10.54 2.78
CA ASP A 63 -5.19 11.78 3.13
C ASP A 63 -6.20 12.91 2.96
N ASP A 64 -6.65 13.46 4.08
CA ASP A 64 -7.68 14.51 4.13
C ASP A 64 -7.22 15.80 3.43
N SER A 65 -5.92 15.94 3.18
CA SER A 65 -5.31 17.17 2.64
C SER A 65 -5.30 17.26 1.11
N THR A 66 -5.66 16.20 0.39
CA THR A 66 -5.48 16.17 -1.06
C THR A 66 -6.68 15.63 -1.83
N LEU A 67 -7.06 16.33 -2.90
CA LEU A 67 -7.85 15.83 -4.04
C LEU A 67 -7.09 14.73 -4.84
N SER A 68 -6.16 14.04 -4.17
CA SER A 68 -5.10 13.21 -4.75
C SER A 68 -5.60 11.84 -5.24
N PRO A 69 -4.81 11.18 -6.11
CA PRO A 69 -5.05 9.80 -6.50
C PRO A 69 -5.14 8.86 -5.29
N ILE A 70 -5.91 7.79 -5.45
CA ILE A 70 -6.09 6.73 -4.45
C ILE A 70 -4.72 6.20 -4.00
N GLN A 71 -4.36 6.49 -2.75
CA GLN A 71 -3.16 5.96 -2.10
C GLN A 71 -3.52 4.65 -1.39
N MET A 72 -2.59 3.68 -1.36
CA MET A 72 -2.90 2.37 -0.80
C MET A 72 -1.67 1.58 -0.36
N GLU A 73 -1.92 0.62 0.52
CA GLU A 73 -1.02 -0.47 0.85
C GLU A 73 -1.64 -1.80 0.43
N ILE A 74 -0.84 -2.67 -0.17
CA ILE A 74 -1.21 -4.06 -0.48
C ILE A 74 -0.36 -5.00 0.35
N TYR A 75 -1.01 -5.95 1.00
CA TYR A 75 -0.39 -6.98 1.83
C TYR A 75 -0.34 -8.27 1.03
N VAL A 76 0.83 -8.89 0.95
CA VAL A 76 1.09 -10.10 0.18
C VAL A 76 1.66 -11.19 1.09
N LYS A 77 1.19 -12.42 0.88
CA LYS A 77 1.67 -13.61 1.60
C LYS A 77 2.99 -14.14 1.05
#